data_AF-A0A6J4VG99-F1
#
_entry.id   AF-A0A6J4VG99-F1
#
_cell.length_a   1.000
_cell.length_b   1.000
_cell.length_c   1.000
_cell.angle_alpha   90.00
_cell.angle_beta   90.00
_cell.angle_gamma   90.00
#
_symmetry.space_group_name_H-M   'P 1'
#
loop_
_entity.id
_entity.type
_entity.pdbx_description
1 polymer ?
#
loop_
_entity_poly.entity_id
_entity_poly.type
_entity_poly.pdbx_seq_one_letter_code
_entity_poly.pdbx_strand_id
1 'polypeptide(L)' 'MAAVRDRWLVEDEWWREPLGRRYLELLLVDGSVRTLYLDTFTDRWYAQAY' A
#
# COMPACT_ATOMS: atom_id res chain seq x y z
N MET A 1 -7.20 17.03 6.56
CA MET A 1 -6.72 15.69 6.97
C MET A 1 -6.69 14.81 5.74
N ALA A 2 -5.71 13.92 5.60
CA ALA A 2 -5.73 12.92 4.54
C ALA A 2 -6.79 11.85 4.86
N ALA A 3 -7.45 11.32 3.84
CA ALA A 3 -8.47 10.27 3.98
C ALA A 3 -8.05 9.01 3.23
N VAL A 4 -8.34 7.84 3.79
CA VAL A 4 -8.22 6.57 3.07
C VAL A 4 -9.37 6.49 2.09
N ARG A 5 -9.05 6.49 0.79
CA ARG A 5 -10.00 6.35 -0.30
C ARG A 5 -10.27 4.89 -0.61
N ASP A 6 -9.23 4.04 -0.59
CA ASP A 6 -9.36 2.60 -0.82
C ASP A 6 -8.30 1.80 -0.05
N ARG A 7 -8.55 0.51 0.13
CA ARG A 7 -7.64 -0.43 0.79
C ARG A 7 -7.79 -1.82 0.18
N TRP A 8 -6.67 -2.39 -0.23
CA TRP A 8 -6.60 -3.76 -0.73
C TRP A 8 -5.39 -4.50 -0.15
N LEU A 9 -5.46 -5.83 -0.21
CA LEU A 9 -4.40 -6.72 0.22
C LEU A 9 -3.96 -7.53 -0.99
N VAL A 10 -2.65 -7.57 -1.21
CA VAL A 10 -2.01 -8.44 -2.19
C VAL A 10 -1.19 -9.44 -1.41
N GLU A 11 -1.62 -10.69 -1.47
CA GLU A 11 -0.91 -11.85 -0.95
C GLU A 11 -0.62 -12.75 -2.15
N ASP A 12 0.66 -13.06 -2.36
CA ASP A 12 1.08 -13.99 -3.41
C ASP A 12 2.12 -14.95 -2.85
N GLU A 13 1.84 -16.24 -2.98
CA GLU A 13 2.70 -17.35 -2.54
C GLU A 13 3.17 -18.19 -3.76
N TRP A 14 3.01 -17.64 -4.97
CA TRP A 14 3.16 -18.41 -6.19
C TRP A 14 4.63 -18.39 -6.66
N TRP A 15 5.35 -19.45 -6.27
CA TRP A 15 6.72 -19.88 -6.65
C TRP A 15 7.91 -18.92 -6.42
N ARG A 16 7.74 -17.78 -5.74
CA ARG A 16 8.85 -16.93 -5.22
C ARG A 16 8.74 -16.72 -3.70
N GLU A 17 9.65 -15.89 -3.16
CA GLU A 17 9.54 -15.34 -1.81
C GLU A 17 8.11 -14.84 -1.54
N PRO A 18 7.50 -15.23 -0.42
CA PRO A 18 6.13 -14.88 -0.14
C PRO A 18 5.98 -13.35 -0.12
N LEU A 19 4.95 -12.86 -0.81
CA LEU A 19 4.65 -11.44 -0.94
C LEU A 19 3.38 -11.13 -0.15
N GLY A 20 3.45 -10.13 0.71
CA GLY A 20 2.38 -9.73 1.60
C GLY A 20 2.42 -8.21 1.68
N ARG A 21 1.49 -7.56 0.98
CA ARG A 21 1.43 -6.10 0.90
C ARG A 21 0.02 -5.61 1.08
N ARG A 22 -0.20 -4.83 2.14
CA ARG A 22 -1.45 -4.08 2.31
C ARG A 22 -1.30 -2.71 1.69
N TYR A 23 -2.09 -2.42 0.67
CA TYR A 23 -2.12 -1.13 0.01
C TYR A 23 -3.19 -0.21 0.59
N LEU A 24 -2.88 1.08 0.60
CA LEU A 24 -3.80 2.17 0.93
C LEU A 24 -3.71 3.23 -0.17
N GLU A 25 -4.86 3.60 -0.71
CA GLU A 25 -4.98 4.80 -1.53
C GLU A 25 -5.41 5.96 -0.62
N LEU A 26 -4.61 7.01 -0.57
CA LEU A 26 -4.84 8.19 0.24
C LEU A 26 -5.22 9.37 -0.65
N LEU A 27 -6.33 10.02 -0.31
CA LEU A 27 -6.66 11.36 -0.81
C LEU A 27 -6.05 12.38 0.15
N LEU A 28 -5.04 13.11 -0.33
CA LEU A 28 -4.37 14.17 0.41
C LEU A 28 -5.20 15.47 0.39
N VAL A 29 -4.85 16.39 1.29
CA VAL A 29 -5.57 17.66 1.48
C VAL A 29 -5.48 18.56 0.24
N ASP A 30 -4.40 18.43 -0.53
CA ASP A 30 -4.20 19.13 -1.80
C ASP A 30 -4.98 18.51 -2.98
N GLY A 31 -5.78 17.48 -2.72
CA GLY A 31 -6.53 16.74 -3.74
C GLY A 31 -5.70 15.70 -4.50
N SER A 32 -4.41 15.58 -4.21
CA SER A 32 -3.57 14.56 -4.83
C SER A 32 -3.86 13.17 -4.25
N VAL A 33 -3.67 12.15 -5.09
CA VAL A 33 -3.81 10.74 -4.70
C VAL A 33 -2.42 10.13 -4.55
N ARG A 34 -2.22 9.41 -3.44
CA ARG A 34 -0.99 8.68 -3.15
C ARG A 34 -1.32 7.24 -2.78
N THR A 35 -0.54 6.32 -3.34
CA THR A 35 -0.62 4.90 -2.99
C THR A 35 0.53 4.56 -2.05
N LEU A 36 0.19 4.08 -0.86
CA LEU A 36 1.13 3.51 0.09
C LEU A 36 0.93 2.00 0.14
N TYR A 37 1.98 1.25 0.47
CA TYR A 37 1.85 -0.13 0.86
C TYR A 37 2.65 -0.44 2.13
N LEU A 38 2.06 -1.24 2.99
CA LEU A 38 2.70 -1.89 4.12
C LEU A 38 3.20 -3.24 3.65
N ASP A 39 4.51 -3.45 3.70
CA ASP A 39 5.11 -4.77 3.60
C ASP A 39 4.88 -5.51 4.92
N THR A 40 4.11 -6.60 4.88
CA THR A 40 3.66 -7.31 6.09
C THR A 40 4.74 -8.23 6.67
N PHE A 41 5.83 -8.48 5.95
CA PHE A 41 6.94 -9.30 6.44
C PHE A 41 7.95 -8.46 7.23
N THR A 42 8.17 -7.23 6.77
CA THR A 42 9.10 -6.29 7.40
C THR A 42 8.41 -5.27 8.30
N ASP A 43 7.08 -5.21 8.28
CA ASP A 43 6.23 -4.24 8.95
C ASP A 43 6.62 -2.79 8.62
N ARG A 44 6.95 -2.54 7.34
CA ARG A 44 7.41 -1.24 6.85
C ARG A 44 6.48 -0.65 5.81
N TRP A 45 6.27 0.66 5.93
CA TRP A 45 5.51 1.45 4.97
C TRP A 45 6.40 1.97 3.85
N TYR A 46 5.87 1.92 2.65
CA TYR A 46 6.50 2.40 1.44
C TYR A 46 5.51 3.22 0.63
N ALA A 47 5.99 4.28 -0.02
CA ALA A 47 5.22 5.02 -1.01
C ALA A 47 5.48 4.44 -2.39
N GLN A 48 4.42 4.14 -3.13
CA GLN A 48 4.55 3.73 -4.53
C GLN A 48 4.80 4.98 -5.38
N ALA A 49 6.02 5.14 -5.87
CA ALA A 49 6.34 6.09 -6.91
C ALA A 49 5.92 5.50 -8.27
N TYR A 50 5.07 6.22 -8.99
CA TYR A 50 4.69 5.93 -10.38
C TYR A 50 5.64 6.62 -11.35
#